data_AF-A0A9D9YI60-F1
#
_entry.id   AF-A0A9D9YI60-F1
#
_cell.length_a   1.000
_cell.length_b   1.000
_cell.length_c   1.000
_cell.angle_alpha   90.00
_cell.angle_beta   90.00
_cell.angle_gamma   90.00
#
_symmetry.space_group_name_H-M   'P 1'
#
loop_
_entity.id
_entity.type
_entity.pdbx_description
1 polymer ?
#
loop_
_entity_poly.entity_id
_entity_poly.type
_entity_poly.pdbx_seq_one_letter_code
_entity_poly.pdbx_strand_id
1 'polypeptide(L)'
;MFSMLLWQVGVVSSASETSSFIPEWVSLNDPLVAVLTSLLVAGLLVFFILSVIRFFARRHSGWGAAFGMKILLVRVPKELRKEDNQQDKTQQQIQELIGRMETVFSTMGSIHAEHGILPWLLGRKDHMAFEIVAHKDKISFYVGIPKKHHQFIEEQIHAQYPNAQIEEVPDYNMFAPTSVILGSYVVFKRASCFPIRTYRKLETDSMNSLTNALSKVEAGDGASIQYVIRTAPKKWSQEGLHIAKSMQQGKRLE
;
A
#
# COMPACT_ATOMS: atom_id res chain seq x y z
N MET A 1 10.41 54.87 -69.83
CA MET A 1 11.49 53.92 -69.46
C MET A 1 11.15 53.30 -68.12
N PHE A 2 10.62 52.08 -68.12
CA PHE A 2 10.37 51.31 -66.90
C PHE A 2 11.68 50.63 -66.47
N SER A 3 12.15 50.93 -65.26
CA SER A 3 13.36 50.35 -64.67
C SER A 3 13.04 48.98 -64.07
N MET A 4 13.65 47.93 -64.64
CA MET A 4 13.70 46.59 -64.05
C MET A 4 14.74 46.53 -62.91
N LEU A 5 14.38 45.74 -61.89
CA LEU A 5 15.18 44.96 -60.94
C LEU A 5 16.72 45.14 -60.91
N LEU A 6 17.27 45.16 -59.69
CA LEU A 6 18.00 44.00 -59.15
C LEU A 6 18.19 44.14 -57.64
N TRP A 7 17.62 43.17 -56.92
CA TRP A 7 17.69 43.00 -55.48
C TRP A 7 19.04 42.33 -55.16
N GLN A 8 20.01 43.07 -54.65
CA GLN A 8 21.25 42.48 -54.13
C GLN A 8 21.03 42.08 -52.67
N VAL A 9 20.98 40.76 -52.45
CA VAL A 9 21.03 40.14 -51.13
C VAL A 9 22.43 40.35 -50.56
N GLY A 10 22.56 41.26 -49.60
CA GLY A 10 23.74 41.35 -48.75
C GLY A 10 23.77 40.15 -47.80
N VAL A 11 24.71 39.24 -48.00
CA VAL A 11 25.01 38.17 -47.03
C VAL A 11 25.67 38.83 -45.82
N VAL A 12 24.88 39.15 -44.80
CA VAL A 12 25.42 39.38 -43.45
C VAL A 12 25.75 38.00 -42.90
N SER A 13 27.04 37.68 -42.81
CA SER A 13 27.49 36.49 -42.08
C SER A 13 27.20 36.71 -40.59
N SER A 14 26.05 36.24 -40.12
CA SER A 14 25.86 36.03 -38.68
C SER A 14 26.80 34.90 -38.29
N ALA A 15 28.01 35.24 -37.81
CA ALA A 15 28.82 34.31 -37.06
C ALA A 15 27.92 33.79 -35.92
N SER A 16 27.56 32.52 -36.00
CA SER A 16 26.84 31.85 -34.93
C SER A 16 27.79 31.80 -33.75
N GLU A 17 27.67 32.76 -32.83
CA GLU A 17 28.18 32.61 -31.47
C GLU A 17 27.42 31.44 -30.86
N THR A 18 27.96 30.23 -31.04
CA THR A 18 27.60 29.08 -30.24
C THR A 18 28.11 29.38 -28.84
N SER A 19 27.33 30.10 -28.05
CA SER A 19 27.55 30.22 -26.61
C SER A 19 27.49 28.80 -26.06
N SER A 20 28.64 28.19 -25.84
CA SER A 20 28.73 26.90 -25.20
C SER A 20 28.11 27.05 -23.82
N PHE A 21 27.00 26.36 -23.57
CA PHE A 21 26.32 26.30 -22.26
C PHE A 21 27.21 25.75 -21.13
N ILE A 22 28.44 25.36 -21.46
CA ILE A 22 29.48 24.90 -20.56
C ILE A 22 30.50 26.04 -20.42
N PRO A 23 30.66 26.61 -19.21
CA PRO A 23 31.67 27.64 -18.97
C PRO A 23 33.09 27.14 -19.29
N GLU A 24 33.96 28.00 -19.80
CA GLU A 24 35.35 27.64 -20.19
C GLU A 24 36.20 27.03 -19.05
N TRP A 25 35.82 27.25 -17.78
CA TRP A 25 36.44 26.62 -16.61
C TRP A 25 36.05 25.15 -16.38
N VAL A 26 35.09 24.62 -17.16
CA VAL A 26 34.73 23.19 -17.21
C VAL A 26 35.37 22.58 -18.46
N SER A 27 36.69 22.63 -18.54
CA SER A 27 37.44 21.92 -19.58
C SER A 27 37.76 20.51 -19.08
N LEU A 28 37.32 19.49 -19.81
CA LEU A 28 37.64 18.08 -19.53
C LEU A 28 39.15 17.76 -19.63
N ASN A 29 39.96 18.72 -20.10
CA ASN A 29 41.42 18.61 -20.14
C ASN A 29 42.10 18.96 -18.80
N ASP A 30 41.40 19.56 -17.85
CA ASP A 30 41.93 19.74 -16.49
C ASP A 30 41.91 18.39 -15.76
N PRO A 31 43.06 17.88 -15.28
CA PRO A 31 43.15 16.59 -14.61
C PRO A 31 42.24 16.50 -13.37
N LEU A 32 41.99 17.60 -12.66
CA LEU A 32 41.08 17.61 -11.51
C LEU A 32 39.62 17.47 -11.95
N VAL A 33 39.22 18.15 -13.02
CA VAL A 33 37.86 18.05 -13.58
C VAL A 33 37.61 16.65 -14.15
N ALA A 34 38.60 16.05 -14.81
CA ALA A 34 38.52 14.67 -15.30
C ALA A 34 38.37 13.63 -14.16
N VAL A 35 39.12 13.79 -13.07
CA VAL A 35 38.99 12.92 -11.89
C VAL A 35 37.62 13.09 -11.22
N LEU A 36 37.13 14.32 -11.04
CA LEU A 36 35.83 14.56 -10.43
C LEU A 36 34.67 14.02 -11.28
N THR A 37 34.73 14.21 -12.60
CA THR A 37 33.71 13.70 -13.53
C THR A 37 33.72 12.17 -13.59
N SER A 38 34.90 11.52 -13.62
CA SER A 38 34.98 10.05 -13.57
C SER A 38 34.46 9.46 -12.26
N LEU A 39 34.74 10.09 -11.11
CA LEU A 39 34.19 9.68 -9.81
C LEU A 39 32.67 9.83 -9.76
N LEU A 40 32.13 10.92 -10.31
CA LEU A 40 30.69 11.15 -10.37
C LEU A 40 30.01 10.10 -11.27
N VAL A 41 30.57 9.82 -12.44
CA VAL A 41 30.05 8.78 -13.36
C VAL A 41 30.13 7.40 -12.72
N ALA A 42 31.24 7.05 -12.07
CA ALA A 42 31.37 5.80 -11.34
C ALA A 42 30.34 5.69 -10.20
N GLY A 43 30.11 6.78 -9.46
CA GLY A 43 29.08 6.84 -8.42
C GLY A 43 27.66 6.64 -8.96
N LEU A 44 27.33 7.29 -10.08
CA LEU A 44 26.03 7.11 -10.75
C LEU A 44 25.86 5.69 -11.30
N LEU A 45 26.91 5.09 -11.86
CA LEU A 45 26.89 3.69 -12.33
C LEU A 45 26.66 2.72 -11.16
N VAL A 46 27.38 2.88 -10.05
CA VAL A 46 27.17 2.07 -8.85
C VAL A 46 25.75 2.25 -8.32
N PHE A 47 25.24 3.48 -8.26
CA PHE A 47 23.87 3.75 -7.83
C PHE A 47 22.83 3.09 -8.74
N PHE A 48 23.03 3.14 -10.07
CA PHE A 48 22.17 2.50 -11.05
C PHE A 48 22.18 0.97 -10.89
N ILE A 49 23.37 0.37 -10.78
CA ILE A 49 23.54 -1.07 -10.56
C ILE A 49 22.85 -1.50 -9.26
N LEU A 50 23.08 -0.80 -8.15
CA LEU A 50 22.43 -1.08 -6.86
C LEU A 50 20.91 -0.93 -6.96
N SER A 51 20.41 0.06 -7.72
CA SER A 51 18.98 0.28 -7.94
C SER A 51 18.35 -0.86 -8.75
N VAL A 52 19.04 -1.35 -9.78
CA VAL A 52 18.61 -2.50 -10.59
C VAL A 52 18.63 -3.78 -9.76
N ILE A 53 19.71 -4.07 -9.05
CA ILE A 53 19.82 -5.23 -8.14
C ILE A 53 18.68 -5.19 -7.12
N ARG A 54 18.45 -4.03 -6.49
CA ARG A 54 17.36 -3.83 -5.54
C ARG A 54 15.99 -4.04 -6.19
N PHE A 55 15.76 -3.53 -7.39
CA PHE A 55 14.49 -3.71 -8.11
C PHE A 55 14.18 -5.20 -8.33
N PHE A 56 15.16 -5.95 -8.84
CA PHE A 56 15.02 -7.40 -9.06
C PHE A 56 14.90 -8.17 -7.73
N ALA A 57 15.75 -7.85 -6.75
CA ALA A 57 15.74 -8.51 -5.44
C ALA A 57 14.40 -8.33 -4.72
N ARG A 58 13.82 -7.14 -4.74
CA ARG A 58 12.48 -6.86 -4.16
C ARG A 58 11.38 -7.61 -4.88
N ARG A 59 11.41 -7.62 -6.22
CA ARG A 59 10.41 -8.31 -7.03
C ARG A 59 10.42 -9.82 -6.74
N HIS A 60 11.59 -10.41 -6.58
CA HIS A 60 11.73 -11.84 -6.28
C HIS A 60 11.44 -12.18 -4.81
N SER A 61 11.91 -11.36 -3.87
CA SER A 61 11.74 -11.63 -2.43
C SER A 61 10.28 -11.56 -1.98
N GLY A 62 9.45 -10.77 -2.66
CA GLY A 62 8.02 -10.66 -2.37
C GLY A 62 7.28 -11.99 -2.44
N TRP A 63 7.71 -12.92 -3.31
CA TRP A 63 7.03 -14.20 -3.51
C TRP A 63 7.19 -15.10 -2.27
N GLY A 64 8.42 -15.21 -1.75
CA GLY A 64 8.67 -15.99 -0.53
C GLY A 64 7.99 -15.42 0.71
N ALA A 65 7.73 -14.10 0.74
CA ALA A 65 6.95 -13.48 1.81
C ALA A 65 5.46 -13.84 1.69
N ALA A 66 4.89 -13.77 0.48
CA ALA A 66 3.49 -14.09 0.23
C ALA A 66 3.16 -15.57 0.50
N PHE A 67 3.96 -16.51 -0.03
CA PHE A 67 3.76 -17.95 0.20
C PHE A 67 4.15 -18.42 1.60
N GLY A 68 4.83 -17.57 2.37
CA GLY A 68 5.25 -17.85 3.74
C GLY A 68 4.19 -17.52 4.79
N MET A 69 3.03 -16.99 4.39
CA MET A 69 1.96 -16.60 5.30
C MET A 69 1.17 -17.82 5.77
N LYS A 70 0.65 -17.75 6.99
CA LYS A 70 -0.36 -18.67 7.51
C LYS A 70 -1.73 -18.04 7.30
N ILE A 71 -2.68 -18.84 6.84
CA ILE A 71 -4.05 -18.40 6.59
C ILE A 71 -4.93 -18.93 7.71
N LEU A 72 -5.59 -18.01 8.42
CA LEU A 72 -6.54 -18.31 9.47
C LEU A 72 -7.95 -18.09 8.97
N LEU A 73 -8.81 -19.09 9.12
CA LEU A 73 -10.24 -18.96 8.94
C LEU A 73 -10.88 -18.58 10.27
N VAL A 74 -11.52 -17.40 10.31
CA VAL A 74 -12.15 -16.86 11.52
C VAL A 74 -13.66 -17.01 11.41
N ARG A 75 -14.28 -17.67 12.39
CA ARG A 75 -15.73 -17.91 12.45
C ARG A 75 -16.30 -17.50 13.79
N VAL A 76 -17.55 -17.03 13.78
CA VAL A 76 -18.34 -16.78 14.99
C VAL A 76 -19.23 -18.00 15.27
N PRO A 77 -19.28 -18.53 16.50
CA PRO A 77 -20.15 -19.64 16.88
C PRO A 77 -21.62 -19.42 16.56
N LYS A 78 -22.33 -20.52 16.32
CA LYS A 78 -23.74 -20.50 15.89
C LYS A 78 -24.70 -20.13 17.03
N GLU A 79 -24.30 -20.33 18.27
CA GLU A 79 -25.09 -20.06 19.48
C GLU A 79 -25.27 -18.54 19.65
N LEU A 80 -24.18 -17.78 19.54
CA LEU A 80 -24.20 -16.30 19.55
C LEU A 80 -25.03 -15.72 18.40
N ARG A 81 -25.03 -16.40 17.24
CA ARG A 81 -25.84 -16.00 16.08
C ARG A 81 -27.35 -16.07 16.33
N LYS A 82 -27.83 -16.98 17.19
CA LYS A 82 -29.27 -17.12 17.47
C LYS A 82 -29.80 -15.97 18.32
N GLU A 83 -29.00 -15.49 19.26
CA GLU A 83 -29.30 -14.29 20.07
C GLU A 83 -29.22 -13.03 19.20
N ASP A 84 -28.20 -12.92 18.35
CA ASP A 84 -28.00 -11.79 17.42
C ASP A 84 -29.10 -11.65 16.36
N ASN A 85 -29.65 -12.76 15.84
CA ASN A 85 -30.64 -12.73 14.76
C ASN A 85 -32.05 -12.29 15.22
N GLN A 86 -32.30 -12.21 16.52
CA GLN A 86 -33.61 -11.85 17.07
C GLN A 86 -33.74 -10.35 17.37
N GLN A 87 -32.64 -9.58 17.33
CA GLN A 87 -32.63 -8.16 17.63
C GLN A 87 -31.90 -7.38 16.53
N ASP A 88 -32.58 -6.40 15.94
CA ASP A 88 -31.90 -5.37 15.16
C ASP A 88 -30.92 -4.64 16.08
N LYS A 89 -29.63 -4.81 15.83
CA LYS A 89 -28.58 -4.17 16.63
C LYS A 89 -28.69 -2.67 16.51
N THR A 90 -28.72 -1.99 17.65
CA THR A 90 -28.66 -0.53 17.70
C THR A 90 -27.31 -0.05 17.17
N GLN A 91 -27.26 1.15 16.56
CA GLN A 91 -26.01 1.75 16.06
C GLN A 91 -24.88 1.77 17.11
N GLN A 92 -25.21 2.03 18.37
CA GLN A 92 -24.24 2.01 19.47
C GLN A 92 -23.61 0.63 19.68
N GLN A 93 -24.40 -0.45 19.58
CA GLN A 93 -23.90 -1.82 19.70
C GLN A 93 -22.99 -2.19 18.53
N ILE A 94 -23.33 -1.74 17.30
CA ILE A 94 -22.46 -1.92 16.13
C ILE A 94 -21.12 -1.19 16.34
N GLN A 95 -21.17 0.05 16.82
CA GLN A 95 -19.96 0.82 17.13
C GLN A 95 -19.11 0.16 18.22
N GLU A 96 -19.74 -0.42 19.24
CA GLU A 96 -19.03 -1.17 20.29
C GLU A 96 -18.35 -2.42 19.71
N LEU A 97 -19.04 -3.20 18.89
CA LEU A 97 -18.49 -4.40 18.23
C LEU A 97 -17.30 -4.06 17.33
N ILE A 98 -17.39 -2.96 16.57
CA ILE A 98 -16.28 -2.46 15.74
C ILE A 98 -15.14 -1.95 16.64
N GLY A 99 -15.45 -1.30 17.76
CA GLY A 99 -14.47 -0.83 18.74
C GLY A 99 -13.62 -1.94 19.35
N ARG A 100 -14.19 -3.13 19.57
CA ARG A 100 -13.41 -4.31 20.01
C ARG A 100 -12.37 -4.73 18.98
N MET A 101 -12.72 -4.73 17.69
CA MET A 101 -11.74 -4.95 16.60
C MET A 101 -10.72 -3.80 16.51
N GLU A 102 -11.10 -2.55 16.79
CA GLU A 102 -10.16 -1.41 16.82
C GLU A 102 -9.01 -1.68 17.81
N THR A 103 -9.29 -2.29 18.97
CA THR A 103 -8.26 -2.71 19.91
C THR A 103 -7.31 -3.75 19.30
N VAL A 104 -7.83 -4.76 18.60
CA VAL A 104 -7.01 -5.76 17.89
C VAL A 104 -6.08 -5.08 16.87
N PHE A 105 -6.63 -4.20 16.02
CA PHE A 105 -5.84 -3.48 15.02
C PHE A 105 -4.81 -2.52 15.64
N SER A 106 -5.13 -1.88 16.76
CA SER A 106 -4.20 -1.03 17.50
C SER A 106 -2.99 -1.83 18.00
N THR A 107 -3.24 -3.00 18.58
CA THR A 107 -2.17 -3.92 19.01
C THR A 107 -1.33 -4.40 17.83
N MET A 108 -1.94 -4.75 16.69
CA MET A 108 -1.21 -5.07 15.47
C MET A 108 -0.34 -3.90 14.98
N GLY A 109 -0.88 -2.68 15.01
CA GLY A 109 -0.18 -1.46 14.63
C GLY A 109 0.99 -1.10 15.56
N SER A 110 1.06 -1.69 16.75
CA SER A 110 2.18 -1.54 17.69
C SER A 110 3.37 -2.45 17.39
N ILE A 111 3.19 -3.46 16.53
CA ILE A 111 4.29 -4.36 16.13
C ILE A 111 5.37 -3.52 15.44
N HIS A 112 6.62 -3.68 15.85
CA HIS A 112 7.71 -2.88 15.30
C HIS A 112 7.86 -3.10 13.79
N ALA A 113 7.83 -2.00 13.04
CA ALA A 113 8.09 -2.02 11.62
C ALA A 113 9.50 -2.54 11.33
N GLU A 114 9.61 -3.51 10.41
CA GLU A 114 10.91 -4.03 9.99
C GLU A 114 11.82 -2.91 9.43
N HIS A 115 13.04 -2.83 9.95
CA HIS A 115 14.05 -1.84 9.55
C HIS A 115 15.42 -2.48 9.35
N GLY A 116 16.34 -1.75 8.72
CA GLY A 116 17.72 -2.17 8.47
C GLY A 116 18.04 -2.47 7.01
N ILE A 117 19.25 -2.94 6.75
CA ILE A 117 19.79 -3.15 5.40
C ILE A 117 19.00 -4.23 4.66
N LEU A 118 18.60 -5.31 5.34
CA LEU A 118 17.92 -6.43 4.72
C LEU A 118 16.48 -6.07 4.28
N PRO A 119 15.59 -5.50 5.12
CA PRO A 119 14.30 -5.01 4.64
C PRO A 119 14.41 -3.83 3.65
N TRP A 120 15.48 -3.04 3.74
CA TRP A 120 15.78 -2.03 2.74
C TRP A 120 16.05 -2.71 1.38
N LEU A 121 16.92 -3.73 1.32
CA LEU A 121 17.27 -4.39 0.06
C LEU A 121 16.16 -5.29 -0.48
N LEU A 122 15.62 -6.18 0.35
CA LEU A 122 14.68 -7.25 -0.04
C LEU A 122 13.20 -6.83 0.06
N GLY A 123 12.89 -5.77 0.80
CA GLY A 123 11.51 -5.42 1.15
C GLY A 123 11.09 -5.96 2.51
N ARG A 124 10.01 -5.40 3.04
CA ARG A 124 9.44 -5.77 4.35
C ARG A 124 8.54 -7.00 4.23
N LYS A 125 8.45 -7.80 5.29
CA LYS A 125 7.66 -9.04 5.34
C LYS A 125 6.61 -9.04 6.46
N ASP A 126 6.45 -7.93 7.15
CA ASP A 126 5.48 -7.71 8.22
C ASP A 126 4.09 -7.28 7.70
N HIS A 127 3.71 -7.78 6.53
CA HIS A 127 2.39 -7.56 5.95
C HIS A 127 1.39 -8.58 6.52
N MET A 128 0.17 -8.13 6.75
CA MET A 128 -0.97 -8.94 7.15
C MET A 128 -2.13 -8.64 6.21
N ALA A 129 -3.01 -9.62 6.00
CA ALA A 129 -4.17 -9.46 5.14
C ALA A 129 -5.43 -9.84 5.92
N PHE A 130 -6.48 -9.04 5.78
CA PHE A 130 -7.84 -9.36 6.23
C PHE A 130 -8.71 -9.47 5.00
N GLU A 131 -9.40 -10.59 4.87
CA GLU A 131 -10.04 -10.97 3.61
C GLU A 131 -11.49 -11.38 3.84
N ILE A 132 -12.36 -10.90 2.97
CA ILE A 132 -13.77 -11.30 2.89
C ILE A 132 -13.94 -11.99 1.55
N VAL A 133 -14.22 -13.29 1.56
CA VAL A 133 -14.20 -14.14 0.37
C VAL A 133 -15.57 -14.74 0.16
N ALA A 134 -16.15 -14.49 -1.00
CA ALA A 134 -17.32 -15.21 -1.51
C ALA A 134 -16.87 -16.32 -2.45
N HIS A 135 -17.19 -17.57 -2.09
CA HIS A 135 -16.88 -18.74 -2.90
C HIS A 135 -17.83 -19.88 -2.52
N LYS A 136 -18.38 -20.58 -3.53
CA LYS A 136 -19.32 -21.71 -3.33
C LYS A 136 -20.50 -21.35 -2.43
N ASP A 137 -21.18 -20.25 -2.74
CA ASP A 137 -22.34 -19.72 -2.00
C ASP A 137 -22.09 -19.42 -0.51
N LYS A 138 -20.82 -19.20 -0.13
CA LYS A 138 -20.43 -18.91 1.24
C LYS A 138 -19.53 -17.70 1.30
N ILE A 139 -19.81 -16.82 2.24
CA ILE A 139 -18.92 -15.73 2.65
C ILE A 139 -18.09 -16.20 3.84
N SER A 140 -16.77 -16.21 3.67
CA SER A 140 -15.79 -16.62 4.67
C SER A 140 -14.82 -15.48 4.96
N PHE A 141 -14.35 -15.41 6.21
CA PHE A 141 -13.41 -14.38 6.66
C PHE A 141 -12.05 -15.02 6.92
N TYR A 142 -11.02 -14.51 6.25
CA TYR A 142 -9.67 -15.02 6.38
C TYR A 142 -8.73 -13.94 6.92
N VAL A 143 -7.70 -14.38 7.63
CA VAL A 143 -6.61 -13.54 8.10
C VAL A 143 -5.29 -14.18 7.67
N GLY A 144 -4.59 -13.51 6.75
CA GLY A 144 -3.25 -13.90 6.32
C GLY A 144 -2.20 -13.22 7.19
N ILE A 145 -1.35 -14.01 7.86
CA ILE A 145 -0.35 -13.50 8.81
C ILE A 145 1.03 -14.12 8.61
N PRO A 146 2.13 -13.36 8.80
CA PRO A 146 3.47 -13.93 8.77
C PRO A 146 3.63 -14.95 9.90
N LYS A 147 4.30 -16.08 9.63
CA LYS A 147 4.56 -17.15 10.61
C LYS A 147 5.09 -16.64 11.95
N LYS A 148 5.94 -15.61 11.95
CA LYS A 148 6.52 -14.98 13.14
C LYS A 148 5.46 -14.38 14.08
N HIS A 149 4.36 -13.88 13.54
CA HIS A 149 3.31 -13.18 14.30
C HIS A 149 2.07 -14.05 14.51
N HIS A 150 2.06 -15.29 14.03
CA HIS A 150 0.90 -16.18 14.07
C HIS A 150 0.23 -16.26 15.45
N GLN A 151 0.97 -16.79 16.42
CA GLN A 151 0.46 -17.02 17.77
C GLN A 151 0.00 -15.72 18.44
N PHE A 152 0.78 -14.64 18.31
CA PHE A 152 0.44 -13.34 18.88
C PHE A 152 -0.90 -12.83 18.35
N ILE A 153 -1.12 -12.89 17.04
CA ILE A 153 -2.34 -12.38 16.42
C ILE A 153 -3.56 -13.22 16.81
N GLU A 154 -3.40 -14.54 16.82
CA GLU A 154 -4.44 -15.47 17.26
C GLU A 154 -4.86 -15.19 18.71
N GLU A 155 -3.90 -15.03 19.62
CA GLU A 155 -4.16 -14.65 21.02
C GLU A 155 -4.86 -13.29 21.14
N GLN A 156 -4.48 -12.29 20.33
CA GLN A 156 -5.13 -10.98 20.34
C GLN A 156 -6.59 -11.03 19.87
N ILE A 157 -6.88 -11.83 18.83
CA ILE A 157 -8.25 -12.02 18.37
C ILE A 157 -9.06 -12.75 19.44
N HIS A 158 -8.54 -13.82 20.04
CA HIS A 158 -9.22 -14.53 21.13
C HIS A 158 -9.43 -13.67 22.38
N ALA A 159 -8.51 -12.76 22.70
CA ALA A 159 -8.68 -11.87 23.84
C ALA A 159 -9.91 -10.95 23.70
N GLN A 160 -10.19 -10.47 22.49
CA GLN A 160 -11.35 -9.60 22.20
C GLN A 160 -12.61 -10.40 21.83
N TYR A 161 -12.42 -11.60 21.27
CA TYR A 161 -13.47 -12.52 20.84
C TYR A 161 -13.20 -13.92 21.39
N PRO A 162 -13.44 -14.18 22.69
CA PRO A 162 -13.14 -15.47 23.33
C PRO A 162 -13.85 -16.64 22.66
N ASN A 163 -15.02 -16.36 22.09
CA ASN A 163 -15.85 -17.34 21.42
C ASN A 163 -15.47 -17.54 19.94
N ALA A 164 -14.58 -16.73 19.36
CA ALA A 164 -14.18 -16.90 17.96
C ALA A 164 -13.55 -18.28 17.76
N GLN A 165 -13.92 -18.95 16.66
CA GLN A 165 -13.25 -20.17 16.22
C GLN A 165 -12.24 -19.78 15.15
N ILE A 166 -10.97 -20.03 15.44
CA ILE A 166 -9.85 -19.73 14.55
C ILE A 166 -9.23 -21.06 14.13
N GLU A 167 -9.13 -21.28 12.82
CA GLU A 167 -8.60 -22.52 12.24
C GLU A 167 -7.50 -22.16 11.25
N GLU A 168 -6.28 -22.70 11.43
CA GLU A 168 -5.25 -22.63 10.39
C GLU A 168 -5.66 -23.55 9.24
N VAL A 169 -5.84 -22.96 8.06
CA VAL A 169 -6.28 -23.68 6.86
C VAL A 169 -5.25 -23.55 5.74
N PRO A 170 -5.18 -24.51 4.82
CA PRO A 170 -4.47 -24.32 3.56
C PRO A 170 -5.00 -23.09 2.81
N ASP A 171 -4.16 -22.48 1.98
CA ASP A 171 -4.56 -21.36 1.15
C ASP A 171 -5.77 -21.75 0.28
N TYR A 172 -6.79 -20.89 0.31
CA TYR A 172 -8.04 -21.17 -0.37
C TYR A 172 -7.91 -20.76 -1.84
N ASN A 173 -8.53 -21.52 -2.73
CA ASN A 173 -8.60 -21.16 -4.14
C ASN A 173 -10.06 -20.80 -4.49
N MET A 174 -10.28 -19.54 -4.85
CA MET A 174 -11.56 -19.02 -5.34
C MET A 174 -11.63 -18.94 -6.87
N PHE A 175 -10.54 -19.26 -7.57
CA PHE A 175 -10.46 -19.19 -9.02
C PHE A 175 -10.97 -20.49 -9.66
N ALA A 176 -11.88 -20.35 -10.62
CA ALA A 176 -12.31 -21.47 -11.46
C ALA A 176 -11.27 -21.71 -12.59
N PRO A 177 -11.09 -22.96 -13.07
CA PRO A 177 -10.09 -23.29 -14.09
C PRO A 177 -10.20 -22.51 -15.40
N THR A 178 -11.40 -22.06 -15.76
CA THR A 178 -11.70 -21.33 -17.01
C THR A 178 -12.09 -19.86 -16.75
N SER A 179 -11.81 -19.31 -15.57
CA SER A 179 -12.23 -17.94 -15.25
C SER A 179 -11.29 -16.87 -15.80
N VAL A 180 -11.83 -15.65 -15.93
CA VAL A 180 -11.05 -14.44 -16.13
C VAL A 180 -10.85 -13.76 -14.78
N ILE A 181 -9.61 -13.42 -14.45
CA ILE A 181 -9.27 -12.75 -13.20
C ILE A 181 -9.29 -11.24 -13.41
N LEU A 182 -10.17 -10.55 -12.70
CA LEU A 182 -10.24 -9.09 -12.65
C LEU A 182 -9.89 -8.61 -11.24
N GLY A 183 -9.13 -7.51 -11.16
CA GLY A 183 -8.72 -6.91 -9.91
C GLY A 183 -8.67 -5.39 -10.01
N SER A 184 -8.93 -4.72 -8.90
CA SER A 184 -8.84 -3.27 -8.79
C SER A 184 -8.28 -2.88 -7.44
N TYR A 185 -7.64 -1.71 -7.38
CA TYR A 185 -7.12 -1.13 -6.14
C TYR A 185 -7.78 0.22 -5.89
N VAL A 186 -8.13 0.46 -4.64
CA VAL A 186 -8.66 1.74 -4.21
C VAL A 186 -7.52 2.62 -3.70
N VAL A 187 -7.47 3.87 -4.16
CA VAL A 187 -6.48 4.86 -3.72
C VAL A 187 -7.18 6.06 -3.09
N PHE A 188 -6.52 6.72 -2.14
CA PHE A 188 -7.04 7.95 -1.56
C PHE A 188 -7.07 9.06 -2.62
N LYS A 189 -8.20 9.76 -2.72
CA LYS A 189 -8.34 10.95 -3.57
C LYS A 189 -7.52 12.14 -3.04
N ARG A 190 -7.28 12.21 -1.74
CA ARG A 190 -6.52 13.27 -1.04
C ARG A 190 -5.31 12.67 -0.34
N ALA A 191 -4.41 13.52 0.14
CA ALA A 191 -3.29 13.11 0.98
C ALA A 191 -3.76 12.28 2.19
N SER A 192 -2.99 11.25 2.55
CA SER A 192 -3.34 10.29 3.61
C SER A 192 -3.40 10.89 5.02
N CYS A 193 -2.98 12.14 5.20
CA CYS A 193 -3.11 12.87 6.46
C CYS A 193 -4.55 13.34 6.72
N PHE A 194 -5.40 13.42 5.69
CA PHE A 194 -6.80 13.76 5.87
C PHE A 194 -7.57 12.53 6.40
N PRO A 195 -8.41 12.72 7.44
CA PRO A 195 -9.17 11.61 8.00
C PRO A 195 -10.24 11.11 7.03
N ILE A 196 -10.46 9.80 7.03
CA ILE A 196 -11.65 9.19 6.45
C ILE A 196 -12.80 9.19 7.46
N ARG A 197 -14.04 9.03 6.99
CA ARG A 197 -15.18 8.81 7.88
C ARG A 197 -14.97 7.50 8.63
N THR A 198 -14.88 7.57 9.95
CA THR A 198 -14.73 6.40 10.82
C THR A 198 -16.09 5.83 11.17
N TYR A 199 -16.12 4.60 11.69
CA TYR A 199 -17.35 3.92 12.13
C TYR A 199 -18.17 4.72 13.16
N ARG A 200 -17.52 5.63 13.90
CA ARG A 200 -18.19 6.55 14.85
C ARG A 200 -19.08 7.60 14.17
N LYS A 201 -18.84 7.88 12.89
CA LYS A 201 -19.58 8.85 12.05
C LYS A 201 -20.44 8.16 10.99
N LEU A 202 -20.43 6.83 10.93
CA LEU A 202 -21.30 6.08 10.02
C LEU A 202 -22.67 5.92 10.67
N GLU A 203 -23.72 6.16 9.87
CA GLU A 203 -25.11 6.04 10.29
C GLU A 203 -25.65 4.61 10.12
N THR A 204 -24.94 3.78 9.36
CA THR A 204 -25.33 2.42 8.96
C THR A 204 -24.13 1.49 8.98
N ASP A 205 -24.37 0.19 9.19
CA ASP A 205 -23.34 -0.84 9.10
C ASP A 205 -22.75 -0.93 7.68
N SER A 206 -21.44 -0.70 7.55
CA SER A 206 -20.72 -0.79 6.30
C SER A 206 -20.57 -2.24 5.81
N MET A 207 -20.57 -3.22 6.71
CA MET A 207 -20.37 -4.63 6.36
C MET A 207 -21.53 -5.16 5.52
N ASN A 208 -22.77 -4.78 5.86
CA ASN A 208 -23.97 -5.17 5.12
C ASN A 208 -23.90 -4.82 3.63
N SER A 209 -23.32 -3.67 3.28
CA SER A 209 -23.18 -3.27 1.88
C SER A 209 -22.22 -4.18 1.11
N LEU A 210 -21.12 -4.60 1.75
CA LEU A 210 -20.12 -5.49 1.15
C LEU A 210 -20.65 -6.91 1.03
N THR A 211 -21.26 -7.45 2.10
CA THR A 211 -21.78 -8.82 2.11
C THR A 211 -22.97 -8.98 1.16
N ASN A 212 -23.84 -7.97 1.01
CA ASN A 212 -24.94 -7.99 0.04
C ASN A 212 -24.47 -7.91 -1.42
N ALA A 213 -23.32 -7.28 -1.68
CA ALA A 213 -22.72 -7.31 -3.01
C ALA A 213 -22.10 -8.67 -3.29
N LEU A 214 -21.37 -9.21 -2.32
CA LEU A 214 -20.71 -10.52 -2.39
C LEU A 214 -21.69 -11.70 -2.45
N SER A 215 -22.89 -11.59 -1.87
CA SER A 215 -23.91 -12.65 -1.91
C SER A 215 -24.53 -12.84 -3.30
N LYS A 216 -24.31 -11.90 -4.23
CA LYS A 216 -24.75 -12.00 -5.62
C LYS A 216 -23.75 -12.72 -6.52
N VAL A 217 -22.59 -13.09 -6.00
CA VAL A 217 -21.59 -13.87 -6.72
C VAL A 217 -22.13 -15.29 -6.91
N GLU A 218 -22.15 -15.76 -8.15
CA GLU A 218 -22.65 -17.09 -8.49
C GLU A 218 -21.72 -18.19 -7.93
N ALA A 219 -22.26 -19.38 -7.67
CA ALA A 219 -21.52 -20.49 -7.07
C ALA A 219 -20.26 -20.92 -7.85
N GLY A 220 -20.26 -20.70 -9.18
CA GLY A 220 -19.13 -21.00 -10.08
C GLY A 220 -18.04 -19.92 -10.09
N ASP A 221 -18.35 -18.75 -9.56
CA ASP A 221 -17.45 -17.60 -9.48
C ASP A 221 -16.92 -17.40 -8.06
N GLY A 222 -15.88 -16.56 -7.96
CA GLY A 222 -15.26 -16.18 -6.71
C GLY A 222 -14.98 -14.69 -6.67
N ALA A 223 -15.14 -14.10 -5.49
CA ALA A 223 -14.76 -12.71 -5.24
C ALA A 223 -14.12 -12.57 -3.88
N SER A 224 -13.11 -11.71 -3.77
CA SER A 224 -12.47 -11.38 -2.50
C SER A 224 -12.25 -9.88 -2.36
N ILE A 225 -12.50 -9.38 -1.16
CA ILE A 225 -12.12 -8.04 -0.73
C ILE A 225 -10.96 -8.21 0.26
N GLN A 226 -9.79 -7.68 -0.09
CA GLN A 226 -8.58 -7.82 0.70
C GLN A 226 -8.13 -6.46 1.26
N TYR A 227 -7.90 -6.42 2.57
CA TYR A 227 -7.24 -5.33 3.28
C TYR A 227 -5.83 -5.76 3.64
N VAL A 228 -4.84 -5.31 2.85
CA VAL A 228 -3.43 -5.55 3.15
C VAL A 228 -2.91 -4.43 4.04
N ILE A 229 -2.51 -4.79 5.25
CA ILE A 229 -2.02 -3.85 6.26
C ILE A 229 -0.59 -4.19 6.67
N ARG A 230 0.11 -3.19 7.22
CA ARG A 230 1.43 -3.33 7.83
C ARG A 230 1.67 -2.17 8.78
N THR A 231 2.58 -2.33 9.73
CA THR A 231 2.97 -1.24 10.63
C THR A 231 3.51 -0.04 9.86
N ALA A 232 3.00 1.14 10.18
CA ALA A 232 3.55 2.40 9.65
C ALA A 232 4.98 2.63 10.17
N PRO A 233 5.93 3.07 9.31
CA PRO A 233 7.25 3.45 9.78
C PRO A 233 7.17 4.70 10.68
N LYS A 234 8.12 4.88 11.60
CA LYS A 234 8.18 6.05 12.50
C LYS A 234 8.10 7.40 11.78
N LYS A 235 8.66 7.50 10.57
CA LYS A 235 8.59 8.71 9.74
C LYS A 235 7.14 9.12 9.42
N TRP A 236 6.23 8.16 9.24
CA TRP A 236 4.84 8.45 8.92
C TRP A 236 4.12 9.18 10.06
N SER A 237 4.31 8.76 11.31
CA SER A 237 3.70 9.43 12.47
C SER A 237 4.35 10.79 12.75
N GLN A 238 5.66 10.92 12.53
CA GLN A 238 6.36 12.20 12.62
C GLN A 238 5.83 13.24 11.62
N GLU A 239 5.55 12.81 10.40
CA GLU A 239 4.96 13.68 9.37
C GLU A 239 3.57 14.18 9.79
N GLY A 240 2.72 13.28 10.29
CA GLY A 240 1.39 13.65 10.81
C GLY A 240 1.47 14.67 11.95
N LEU A 241 2.42 14.51 12.87
CA LEU A 241 2.65 15.46 13.96
C LEU A 241 3.17 16.81 13.44
N HIS A 242 4.06 16.80 12.45
CA HIS A 242 4.58 18.01 11.82
C HIS A 242 3.48 18.81 11.12
N ILE A 243 2.61 18.11 10.38
CA ILE A 243 1.42 18.67 9.74
C ILE A 243 0.50 19.31 10.78
N ALA A 244 0.15 18.57 11.84
CA ALA A 244 -0.73 19.07 12.89
C ALA A 244 -0.16 20.33 13.57
N LYS A 245 1.14 20.33 13.88
CA LYS A 245 1.82 21.50 14.46
C LYS A 245 1.81 22.70 13.49
N SER A 246 2.04 22.47 12.21
CA SER A 246 2.01 23.53 11.20
C SER A 246 0.62 24.14 11.05
N MET A 247 -0.43 23.31 11.10
CA MET A 247 -1.82 23.78 11.07
C MET A 247 -2.20 24.58 12.33
N GLN A 248 -1.72 24.16 13.51
CA GLN A 248 -1.90 24.94 14.75
C GLN A 248 -1.21 26.32 14.69
N GLN A 249 -0.12 26.44 13.92
CA GLN A 249 0.57 27.70 13.66
C GLN A 249 -0.11 28.56 12.57
N GLY A 250 -1.28 28.14 12.06
CA GLY A 250 -2.04 28.88 11.05
C GLY A 250 -1.63 28.59 9.60
N LYS A 251 -0.69 27.68 9.35
CA LYS A 251 -0.33 27.27 7.98
C LYS A 251 -1.45 26.40 7.40
N ARG A 252 -1.77 26.61 6.13
CA ARG A 252 -2.73 25.78 5.40
C ARG A 252 -2.02 24.57 4.79
N LEU A 253 -2.73 23.44 4.74
CA LEU A 253 -2.32 22.30 3.96
C LEU A 253 -2.79 22.53 2.53
N GLU A 254 -1.88 22.87 1.63
CA GLU A 254 -2.15 22.92 0.19
C GLU A 254 -2.08 21.52 -0.43
#